data_AF-J2VVN3-F1
#
_entry.id   AF-J2VVN3-F1
#
_cell.length_a   1.000
_cell.length_b   1.000
_cell.length_c   1.000
_cell.angle_alpha   90.00
_cell.angle_beta   90.00
_cell.angle_gamma   90.00
#
_symmetry.space_group_name_H-M   'P 1'
#
loop_
_entity.id
_entity.type
_entity.pdbx_description
1 polymer ?
#
loop_
_entity_poly.entity_id
_entity_poly.type
_entity_poly.pdbx_seq_one_letter_code
_entity_poly.pdbx_strand_id
1 'polypeptide(L)'
;MSRKHIPYFSFYPADFMNGVRGLSAQDVGVYTMLLCQIYEENGPVALNHFRLATYCGMRVPAFTRSVEKLIALGKLELENGYLKNKRAEAEIQKRADGLKINSKAGLASAEKRQQKQSPVSTDVQRPFNQAEADTDTDTDTDTDKDNTPSGVVSSAPPEKLDDIQAKLIEAIGEGNIQPHGALNLSAILGLISAGVDLETDILPTIRAKAQRLSRPVGSWSYFTDAIRDAHNRRVQAGQGIIKPSTPEADDKRWTGRLKLARERKYWSTPEWGPMPGLDGCIVPKSLLSPDDGKDWHEFKAAA
;
A
#
# COMPACT_ATOMS: atom_id res chain seq x y z
N MET A 1 5.91 -8.90 -15.93
CA MET A 1 4.70 -9.61 -15.45
C MET A 1 4.73 -9.58 -13.94
N SER A 2 3.73 -9.00 -13.28
CA SER A 2 3.66 -9.01 -11.82
C SER A 2 3.53 -10.46 -11.33
N ARG A 3 4.57 -11.00 -10.70
CA ARG A 3 4.51 -12.32 -10.08
C ARG A 3 3.50 -12.23 -8.95
N LYS A 4 2.52 -13.14 -8.89
CA LYS A 4 1.56 -13.19 -7.78
C LYS A 4 2.34 -13.43 -6.49
N HIS A 5 2.46 -12.40 -5.66
CA HIS A 5 3.07 -12.48 -4.35
C HIS A 5 2.19 -13.33 -3.43
N ILE A 6 2.77 -14.36 -2.81
CA ILE A 6 2.08 -15.26 -1.89
C ILE A 6 2.65 -14.98 -0.50
N PRO A 7 1.88 -14.38 0.42
CA PRO A 7 2.41 -13.85 1.68
C PRO A 7 2.66 -14.93 2.75
N TYR A 8 2.80 -16.20 2.34
CA TYR A 8 3.06 -17.31 3.25
C TYR A 8 3.85 -18.43 2.56
N PHE A 9 4.52 -19.25 3.37
CA PHE A 9 5.07 -20.54 2.98
C PHE A 9 4.95 -21.54 4.13
N SER A 10 5.03 -22.83 3.81
CA SER A 10 4.92 -23.87 4.83
C SER A 10 6.24 -23.98 5.60
N PHE A 11 6.25 -23.54 6.86
CA PHE A 11 7.41 -23.65 7.72
C PHE A 11 7.34 -24.94 8.55
N TYR A 12 8.35 -25.80 8.41
CA TYR A 12 8.43 -27.08 9.11
C TYR A 12 9.54 -27.02 10.17
N PRO A 13 9.23 -26.83 11.46
CA PRO A 13 10.23 -26.56 12.49
C PRO A 13 11.31 -27.65 12.62
N ALA A 14 10.92 -28.93 12.55
CA ALA A 14 11.85 -30.06 12.65
C ALA A 14 12.90 -30.03 11.53
N ASP A 15 12.45 -29.78 10.29
CA ASP A 15 13.32 -29.72 9.14
C ASP A 15 14.21 -28.49 9.14
N PHE A 16 13.67 -27.35 9.55
CA PHE A 16 14.46 -26.13 9.72
C PHE A 16 15.57 -26.37 10.74
N MET A 17 15.24 -26.89 11.93
CA MET A 17 16.20 -27.16 13.00
C MET A 17 17.27 -28.19 12.57
N ASN A 18 16.89 -29.20 11.80
CA ASN A 18 17.85 -30.14 11.20
C ASN A 18 18.74 -29.46 10.15
N GLY A 19 18.17 -28.55 9.35
CA GLY A 19 18.87 -27.79 8.34
C GLY A 19 19.92 -26.85 8.90
N VAL A 20 19.66 -26.23 10.07
CA VAL A 20 20.53 -25.21 10.68
C VAL A 20 21.43 -25.72 11.81
N ARG A 21 21.32 -27.01 12.17
CA ARG A 21 22.14 -27.61 13.23
C ARG A 21 23.64 -27.40 12.95
N GLY A 22 24.35 -26.86 13.94
CA GLY A 22 25.80 -26.60 13.85
C GLY A 22 26.18 -25.29 13.16
N LEU A 23 25.21 -24.50 12.68
CA LEU A 23 25.46 -23.15 12.18
C LEU A 23 25.59 -22.15 13.34
N SER A 24 26.33 -21.06 13.10
CA SER A 24 26.35 -19.93 14.03
C SER A 24 25.03 -19.16 13.98
N ALA A 25 24.65 -18.46 15.04
CA ALA A 25 23.44 -17.64 15.05
C ALA A 25 23.38 -16.64 13.88
N GLN A 26 24.55 -16.12 13.47
CA GLN A 26 24.69 -15.26 12.30
C GLN A 26 24.35 -16.00 11.00
N ASP A 27 24.92 -17.19 10.79
CA ASP A 27 24.67 -17.98 9.58
C ASP A 27 23.22 -18.46 9.51
N VAL A 28 22.61 -18.78 10.67
CA VAL A 28 21.17 -19.08 10.76
C VAL A 28 20.34 -17.87 10.35
N GLY A 29 20.66 -16.67 10.84
CA GLY A 29 19.99 -15.44 10.44
C GLY A 29 20.07 -15.19 8.94
N VAL A 30 21.26 -15.29 8.35
CA VAL A 30 21.46 -15.13 6.90
C VAL A 30 20.66 -16.16 6.11
N TYR A 31 20.74 -17.44 6.51
CA TYR A 31 20.02 -18.51 5.83
C TYR A 31 18.50 -18.30 5.87
N THR A 32 17.94 -17.95 7.03
CA THR A 32 16.51 -17.69 7.19
C THR A 32 16.06 -16.51 6.34
N MET A 33 16.79 -15.39 6.35
CA MET A 33 16.43 -14.21 5.56
C MET A 33 16.46 -14.51 4.06
N LEU A 34 17.47 -15.24 3.58
CA LEU A 34 17.56 -15.64 2.17
C LEU A 34 16.45 -16.61 1.76
N LEU A 35 16.05 -17.54 2.65
CA LEU A 35 14.88 -18.39 2.41
C LEU A 35 13.60 -17.54 2.27
N CYS A 36 13.36 -16.59 3.19
CA CYS A 36 12.21 -15.70 3.11
C CYS A 36 12.19 -14.95 1.77
N GLN A 37 13.32 -14.38 1.34
CA GLN A 37 13.40 -13.70 0.04
C GLN A 37 13.10 -14.62 -1.14
N ILE A 38 13.60 -15.87 -1.12
CA ILE A 38 13.31 -16.87 -2.17
C ILE A 38 11.82 -17.17 -2.26
N TYR A 39 11.14 -17.29 -1.12
CA TYR A 39 9.69 -17.52 -1.07
C TYR A 39 8.90 -16.28 -1.51
N GLU A 40 9.29 -15.07 -1.10
CA GLU A 40 8.67 -13.81 -1.53
C GLU A 40 8.76 -13.63 -3.05
N GLU A 41 9.94 -13.88 -3.63
CA GLU A 41 10.18 -13.80 -5.07
C GLU A 41 9.58 -14.96 -5.87
N ASN A 42 9.07 -15.98 -5.17
CA ASN A 42 8.62 -17.26 -5.71
C ASN A 42 9.68 -17.90 -6.62
N GLY A 43 10.95 -17.86 -6.20
CA GLY A 43 12.05 -18.45 -6.95
C GLY A 43 13.45 -17.95 -6.55
N PRO A 44 14.46 -18.31 -7.35
CA PRO A 44 15.86 -17.95 -7.10
C PRO A 44 16.09 -16.44 -7.00
N VAL A 45 17.02 -16.02 -6.14
CA VAL A 45 17.31 -14.60 -5.86
C VAL A 45 18.68 -14.20 -6.37
N ALA A 46 18.81 -13.05 -7.02
CA ALA A 46 20.10 -12.61 -7.56
C ALA A 46 21.11 -12.34 -6.44
N LEU A 47 22.33 -12.87 -6.56
CA LEU A 47 23.43 -12.66 -5.60
C LEU A 47 24.04 -11.26 -5.77
N ASN A 48 23.33 -10.25 -5.28
CA ASN A 48 23.88 -8.92 -5.09
C ASN A 48 24.30 -8.76 -3.62
N HIS A 49 25.59 -8.92 -3.37
CA HIS A 49 26.16 -8.88 -2.01
C HIS A 49 25.79 -7.62 -1.23
N PHE A 50 25.77 -6.45 -1.88
CA PHE A 50 25.41 -5.20 -1.21
C PHE A 50 23.93 -5.19 -0.78
N ARG A 51 23.02 -5.52 -1.71
CA ARG A 51 21.58 -5.53 -1.45
C ARG A 51 21.20 -6.59 -0.41
N LEU A 52 21.70 -7.81 -0.57
CA LEU A 52 21.37 -8.91 0.34
C LEU A 52 22.01 -8.75 1.72
N ALA A 53 23.22 -8.17 1.81
CA ALA A 53 23.80 -7.82 3.11
C ALA A 53 22.97 -6.76 3.83
N THR A 54 22.47 -5.75 3.09
CA THR A 54 21.56 -4.73 3.64
C THR A 54 20.25 -5.36 4.12
N TYR A 55 19.66 -6.25 3.33
CA TYR A 55 18.46 -7.00 3.69
C TYR A 55 18.66 -7.84 4.96
N CYS A 56 19.83 -8.47 5.11
CA CYS A 56 20.18 -9.24 6.31
C CYS A 56 20.64 -8.37 7.50
N GLY A 57 20.73 -7.04 7.34
CA GLY A 57 21.21 -6.14 8.40
C GLY A 57 22.69 -6.30 8.73
N MET A 58 23.52 -6.68 7.75
CA MET A 58 24.93 -7.04 7.96
C MET A 58 25.90 -6.21 7.13
N ARG A 59 27.14 -6.10 7.60
CA ARG A 59 28.24 -5.59 6.78
C ARG A 59 28.54 -6.56 5.64
N VAL A 60 28.79 -6.04 4.44
CA VAL A 60 29.02 -6.84 3.22
C VAL A 60 30.06 -7.95 3.42
N PRO A 61 31.26 -7.72 3.99
CA PRO A 61 32.24 -8.79 4.15
C PRO A 61 31.79 -9.93 5.08
N ALA A 62 30.98 -9.62 6.10
CA ALA A 62 30.45 -10.65 7.00
C ALA A 62 29.35 -11.47 6.31
N PHE A 63 28.49 -10.80 5.54
CA PHE A 63 27.48 -11.46 4.72
C PHE A 63 28.11 -12.38 3.66
N THR A 64 29.12 -11.90 2.92
CA THR A 64 29.83 -12.69 1.90
C THR A 64 30.38 -13.99 2.50
N ARG A 65 31.07 -13.91 3.65
CA ARG A 65 31.60 -15.11 4.33
C ARG A 65 30.50 -16.08 4.75
N SER A 66 29.38 -15.59 5.27
CA SER A 66 28.24 -16.44 5.64
C SER A 66 27.62 -17.11 4.42
N VAL A 67 27.44 -16.39 3.30
CA VAL A 67 26.93 -16.97 2.05
C VAL A 67 27.87 -18.01 1.46
N GLU A 68 29.17 -17.71 1.35
CA GLU A 68 30.18 -18.67 0.88
C GLU A 68 30.17 -19.95 1.71
N LYS A 69 30.07 -19.82 3.04
CA LYS A 69 29.95 -20.95 3.95
C LYS A 69 28.65 -21.74 3.73
N LEU A 70 27.51 -21.08 3.56
CA LEU A 70 26.22 -21.74 3.30
C LEU A 70 26.21 -22.48 1.96
N ILE A 71 26.89 -21.93 0.94
CA ILE A 71 27.09 -22.60 -0.35
C ILE A 71 28.00 -23.82 -0.18
N ALA A 72 29.15 -23.66 0.50
CA ALA A 72 30.07 -24.77 0.76
C ALA A 72 29.43 -25.93 1.55
N LEU A 73 28.46 -25.62 2.42
CA LEU A 73 27.69 -26.61 3.18
C LEU A 73 26.49 -27.19 2.41
N GLY A 74 26.28 -26.80 1.16
CA GLY A 74 25.16 -27.26 0.32
C GLY A 74 23.77 -26.80 0.82
N LYS A 75 23.72 -25.74 1.62
CA LYS A 75 22.46 -25.14 2.11
C LYS A 75 21.86 -24.17 1.09
N LEU A 76 22.73 -23.54 0.31
CA LEU A 76 22.39 -22.71 -0.83
C LEU A 76 23.17 -23.20 -2.05
N GLU A 77 22.58 -23.03 -3.22
CA GLU A 77 23.24 -23.31 -4.50
C GLU A 77 23.35 -21.99 -5.27
N LEU A 78 24.52 -21.72 -5.87
CA LEU A 78 24.73 -20.55 -6.71
C LEU A 78 24.77 -21.01 -8.17
N GLU A 79 23.79 -20.59 -8.96
CA GLU A 79 23.70 -20.93 -10.38
C GLU A 79 23.39 -19.67 -11.19
N ASN A 80 24.20 -19.38 -12.21
CA ASN A 80 24.03 -18.21 -13.10
C ASN A 80 23.89 -16.87 -12.34
N GLY A 81 24.54 -16.74 -11.18
CA GLY A 81 24.45 -15.54 -10.34
C GLY A 81 23.22 -15.47 -9.45
N TYR A 82 22.43 -16.55 -9.34
CA TYR A 82 21.25 -16.63 -8.49
C TYR A 82 21.45 -17.66 -7.37
N LEU A 83 21.09 -17.28 -6.15
CA LEU A 83 21.00 -18.17 -5.00
C LEU A 83 19.69 -18.96 -5.05
N LYS A 84 19.82 -20.25 -4.83
CA LYS A 84 18.74 -21.24 -4.83
C LYS A 84 18.77 -22.06 -3.55
N ASN A 85 17.61 -22.61 -3.21
CA ASN A 85 17.50 -23.64 -2.21
C ASN A 85 16.61 -24.76 -2.76
N LYS A 86 17.19 -25.96 -2.89
CA LYS A 86 16.54 -27.12 -3.50
C LYS A 86 15.17 -27.45 -2.90
N ARG A 87 15.03 -27.32 -1.58
CA ARG A 87 13.77 -27.59 -0.88
C ARG A 87 12.74 -26.51 -1.20
N ALA A 88 13.13 -25.24 -1.12
CA ALA A 88 12.23 -24.12 -1.43
C ALA A 88 11.74 -24.21 -2.88
N GLU A 89 12.61 -24.53 -3.83
CA GLU A 89 12.22 -24.73 -5.24
C GLU A 89 11.21 -25.86 -5.40
N ALA A 90 11.40 -27.01 -4.74
CA ALA A 90 10.45 -28.12 -4.77
C ALA A 90 9.08 -27.73 -4.19
N GLU A 91 9.04 -26.96 -3.11
CA GLU A 91 7.80 -26.49 -2.49
C GLU A 91 7.09 -25.46 -3.38
N ILE A 92 7.82 -24.49 -3.93
CA ILE A 92 7.30 -23.48 -4.85
C ILE A 92 6.72 -24.15 -6.09
N GLN A 93 7.40 -25.16 -6.65
CA GLN A 93 6.91 -25.92 -7.78
C GLN A 93 5.63 -26.70 -7.44
N LYS A 94 5.62 -27.43 -6.33
CA LYS A 94 4.43 -28.17 -5.85
C LYS A 94 3.23 -27.23 -5.68
N ARG A 95 3.46 -26.03 -5.14
CA ARG A 95 2.43 -25.00 -4.99
C ARG A 95 1.93 -24.50 -6.35
N ALA A 96 2.84 -24.19 -7.27
CA ALA A 96 2.49 -23.74 -8.61
C ALA A 96 1.62 -24.76 -9.35
N ASP A 97 1.92 -26.06 -9.20
CA ASP A 97 1.15 -27.13 -9.82
C ASP A 97 -0.22 -27.33 -9.13
N GLY A 98 -0.28 -27.25 -7.80
CA GLY A 98 -1.54 -27.25 -7.05
C GLY A 98 -2.48 -26.11 -7.48
N LEU A 99 -1.95 -24.90 -7.68
CA LEU A 99 -2.72 -23.76 -8.16
C LEU A 99 -3.29 -23.99 -9.57
N LYS A 100 -2.54 -24.61 -10.48
CA LYS A 100 -3.03 -24.97 -11.81
C LYS A 100 -4.16 -26.00 -11.75
N ILE A 101 -4.01 -27.03 -10.91
CA ILE A 101 -5.03 -28.07 -10.72
C ILE A 101 -6.31 -27.46 -10.15
N ASN A 102 -6.19 -26.67 -9.09
CA ASN A 102 -7.33 -26.02 -8.44
C ASN A 102 -8.05 -25.04 -9.38
N SER A 103 -7.29 -24.29 -10.19
CA SER A 103 -7.88 -23.41 -11.21
C SER A 103 -8.70 -24.19 -12.23
N LYS A 104 -8.20 -25.33 -12.73
CA LYS A 104 -8.93 -26.18 -13.69
C LYS A 104 -10.19 -26.78 -13.06
N ALA A 105 -10.08 -27.27 -11.82
CA ALA A 105 -11.22 -27.82 -11.08
C ALA A 105 -12.29 -26.75 -10.81
N GLY A 106 -11.88 -25.53 -10.46
CA GLY A 106 -12.77 -24.38 -10.26
C GLY A 106 -13.53 -23.99 -11.52
N LEU A 107 -12.85 -23.94 -12.67
CA LEU A 107 -13.47 -23.67 -13.98
C LEU A 107 -14.49 -24.76 -14.35
N ALA A 108 -14.10 -26.03 -14.27
CA ALA A 108 -15.01 -27.15 -14.55
C ALA A 108 -16.23 -27.15 -13.63
N SER A 109 -16.07 -26.73 -12.36
CA SER A 109 -17.17 -26.60 -11.41
C SER A 109 -18.06 -25.38 -11.70
N ALA A 110 -17.50 -24.29 -12.23
CA ALA A 110 -18.26 -23.14 -12.69
C ALA A 110 -19.10 -23.47 -13.94
N GLU A 111 -18.52 -24.17 -14.91
CA GLU A 111 -19.22 -24.64 -16.12
C GLU A 111 -20.39 -25.56 -15.76
N LYS A 112 -20.19 -26.54 -14.87
CA LYS A 112 -21.27 -27.42 -14.38
C LYS A 112 -22.38 -26.64 -13.66
N ARG A 113 -22.05 -25.55 -12.95
CA ARG A 113 -23.05 -24.69 -12.30
C ARG A 113 -23.85 -23.88 -13.31
N GLN A 114 -23.19 -23.34 -14.34
CA GLN A 114 -23.87 -22.63 -15.43
C GLN A 114 -24.81 -23.54 -16.23
N GLN A 115 -24.40 -24.78 -16.53
CA GLN A 115 -25.25 -25.74 -17.24
C GLN A 115 -26.48 -26.18 -16.44
N LYS A 116 -26.40 -26.16 -15.10
CA LYS A 116 -27.52 -26.52 -14.21
C LYS A 116 -28.47 -25.35 -13.90
N GLN A 117 -28.13 -24.12 -14.28
CA GLN A 117 -29.04 -22.99 -14.19
C GLN A 117 -29.98 -23.01 -15.39
N SER A 118 -31.23 -23.43 -15.18
CA SER A 118 -32.32 -23.24 -16.14
C SER A 118 -32.58 -21.74 -16.35
N PRO A 119 -32.93 -21.28 -17.56
CA PRO A 119 -33.24 -19.86 -17.85
C PRO A 119 -34.58 -19.40 -17.25
N VAL A 120 -35.29 -20.28 -16.54
CA VAL A 120 -36.55 -19.97 -15.88
C VAL A 120 -36.26 -19.71 -14.42
N SER A 121 -36.38 -18.44 -14.01
CA SER A 121 -36.49 -18.07 -12.60
C SER A 121 -37.75 -18.72 -12.05
N THR A 122 -37.63 -19.85 -11.37
CA THR A 122 -38.74 -20.37 -10.57
C THR A 122 -38.89 -19.49 -9.34
N ASP A 123 -40.06 -18.87 -9.20
CA ASP A 123 -40.49 -18.16 -7.99
C ASP A 123 -40.71 -19.19 -6.87
N VAL A 124 -39.61 -19.61 -6.26
CA VAL A 124 -39.65 -20.44 -5.06
C VAL A 124 -39.35 -19.53 -3.89
N GLN A 125 -40.41 -19.06 -3.23
CA GLN A 125 -40.31 -18.53 -1.87
C GLN A 125 -39.58 -19.57 -1.02
N ARG A 126 -38.39 -19.23 -0.52
CA ARG A 126 -37.69 -20.06 0.47
C ARG A 126 -38.54 -20.11 1.73
N PRO A 127 -39.02 -21.28 2.19
CA PRO A 127 -39.66 -21.38 3.48
C PRO A 127 -38.62 -21.06 4.55
N PHE A 128 -38.91 -20.03 5.33
CA PHE A 128 -38.19 -19.69 6.54
C PHE A 128 -38.44 -20.82 7.55
N ASN A 129 -37.38 -21.53 7.94
CA ASN A 129 -37.29 -22.65 8.90
C ASN A 129 -37.39 -24.06 8.30
N GLN A 130 -36.22 -24.69 8.10
CA GLN A 130 -35.94 -26.02 8.66
C GLN A 130 -34.43 -26.28 8.71
N ALA A 131 -33.97 -26.58 9.92
CA ALA A 131 -32.68 -27.18 10.22
C ALA A 131 -32.72 -28.68 9.88
N GLU A 132 -31.51 -29.25 9.75
CA GLU A 132 -31.15 -30.66 9.62
C GLU A 132 -31.42 -31.35 8.27
N ALA A 133 -30.30 -31.61 7.57
CA ALA A 133 -30.10 -32.85 6.83
C ALA A 133 -28.61 -33.19 6.89
N ASP A 134 -28.28 -34.06 7.84
CA ASP A 134 -27.09 -34.91 7.84
C ASP A 134 -26.85 -35.47 6.43
N THR A 135 -25.67 -35.22 5.90
CA THR A 135 -25.04 -36.14 4.96
C THR A 135 -23.60 -36.27 5.40
N ASP A 136 -23.34 -37.32 6.17
CA ASP A 136 -22.02 -37.87 6.42
C ASP A 136 -21.31 -38.03 5.07
N THR A 137 -20.27 -37.23 4.87
CA THR A 137 -19.17 -37.58 4.00
C THR A 137 -17.92 -37.02 4.66
N ASP A 138 -17.31 -37.87 5.49
CA ASP A 138 -15.95 -37.70 6.00
C ASP A 138 -15.03 -37.34 4.84
N THR A 139 -14.63 -36.09 4.78
CA THR A 139 -13.38 -35.69 4.15
C THR A 139 -12.84 -34.53 4.98
N ASP A 140 -11.98 -34.88 5.94
CA ASP A 140 -11.21 -33.96 6.76
C ASP A 140 -10.60 -32.87 5.87
N THR A 141 -11.25 -31.71 5.88
CA THR A 141 -10.69 -30.47 5.37
C THR A 141 -10.92 -29.44 6.46
N ASP A 142 -9.93 -29.32 7.35
CA ASP A 142 -9.85 -28.27 8.36
C ASP A 142 -10.11 -26.91 7.69
N THR A 143 -11.34 -26.44 7.86
CA THR A 143 -11.75 -25.11 7.43
C THR A 143 -11.82 -24.29 8.71
N ASP A 144 -10.66 -23.82 9.16
CA ASP A 144 -10.63 -22.71 10.10
C ASP A 144 -11.13 -21.47 9.37
N LYS A 145 -12.41 -21.18 9.59
CA LYS A 145 -12.97 -19.84 9.43
C LYS A 145 -12.27 -18.96 10.46
N ASP A 146 -11.34 -18.13 9.99
CA ASP A 146 -10.99 -16.94 10.75
C ASP A 146 -11.21 -15.67 9.93
N ASN A 147 -12.02 -14.80 10.52
CA ASN A 147 -12.40 -13.49 10.02
C ASN A 147 -11.17 -12.60 9.98
N THR A 148 -10.51 -12.51 8.82
CA THR A 148 -9.55 -11.42 8.57
C THR A 148 -10.25 -10.36 7.73
N PRO A 149 -10.43 -9.12 8.23
CA PRO A 149 -11.00 -8.06 7.42
C PRO A 149 -10.00 -7.72 6.31
N SER A 150 -10.30 -8.21 5.12
CA SER A 150 -9.57 -7.91 3.89
C SER A 150 -9.84 -6.46 3.51
N GLY A 151 -9.10 -5.54 4.14
CA GLY A 151 -8.93 -4.19 3.65
C GLY A 151 -8.08 -4.26 2.39
N VAL A 152 -8.74 -4.17 1.24
CA VAL A 152 -8.09 -4.01 -0.07
C VAL A 152 -7.31 -2.70 -0.02
N VAL A 153 -6.04 -2.76 0.35
CA VAL A 153 -5.14 -1.61 0.20
C VAL A 153 -4.75 -1.58 -1.26
N SER A 154 -5.32 -0.62 -1.98
CA SER A 154 -4.95 -0.30 -3.36
C SER A 154 -3.43 -0.10 -3.42
N SER A 155 -2.72 -0.93 -4.17
CA SER A 155 -1.26 -0.86 -4.30
C SER A 155 -0.90 0.46 -4.98
N ALA A 156 -0.42 1.42 -4.20
CA ALA A 156 0.21 2.61 -4.73
C ALA A 156 1.42 2.20 -5.60
N PRO A 157 1.69 2.88 -6.72
CA PRO A 157 2.89 2.65 -7.52
C PRO A 157 4.16 2.69 -6.65
N PRO A 158 5.18 1.85 -6.93
CA PRO A 158 6.43 1.80 -6.14
C PRO A 158 7.08 3.18 -5.95
N GLU A 159 7.04 4.03 -6.98
CA GLU A 159 7.56 5.41 -6.93
C GLU A 159 6.90 6.26 -5.82
N LYS A 160 5.62 6.02 -5.51
CA LYS A 160 4.94 6.74 -4.42
C LYS A 160 5.41 6.30 -3.03
N LEU A 161 5.91 5.07 -2.87
CA LEU A 161 6.40 4.58 -1.58
C LEU A 161 7.76 5.19 -1.25
N ASP A 162 8.64 5.28 -2.26
CA ASP A 162 9.95 5.93 -2.12
C ASP A 162 9.79 7.41 -1.77
N ASP A 163 8.86 8.12 -2.42
CA ASP A 163 8.52 9.51 -2.11
C ASP A 163 8.04 9.70 -0.66
N ILE A 164 7.16 8.80 -0.19
CA ILE A 164 6.66 8.82 1.18
C ILE A 164 7.81 8.57 2.15
N GLN A 165 8.66 7.57 1.89
CA GLN A 165 9.81 7.27 2.72
C GLN A 165 10.77 8.46 2.82
N ALA A 166 11.09 9.10 1.69
CA ALA A 166 11.98 10.25 1.65
C ALA A 166 11.44 11.41 2.52
N LYS A 167 10.15 11.74 2.38
CA LYS A 167 9.50 12.77 3.20
C LYS A 167 9.52 12.45 4.69
N LEU A 168 9.29 11.19 5.06
CA LEU A 168 9.33 10.76 6.46
C LEU A 168 10.74 10.87 7.05
N ILE A 169 11.77 10.49 6.28
CA ILE A 169 13.18 10.61 6.68
C ILE A 169 13.59 12.06 6.84
N GLU A 170 13.19 12.93 5.91
CA GLU A 170 13.40 14.38 6.03
C GLU A 170 12.71 14.92 7.29
N ALA A 171 11.46 14.52 7.54
CA ALA A 171 10.68 15.00 8.68
C ALA A 171 11.26 14.58 10.04
N ILE A 172 11.79 13.36 10.15
CA ILE A 172 12.40 12.90 11.41
C ILE A 172 13.85 13.38 11.58
N GLY A 173 14.54 13.68 10.46
CA GLY A 173 15.95 14.01 10.43
C GLY A 173 16.84 12.77 10.35
N GLU A 174 17.93 12.87 9.57
CA GLU A 174 18.87 11.77 9.38
C GLU A 174 19.44 11.26 10.71
N GLY A 175 19.49 9.94 10.87
CA GLY A 175 20.01 9.29 12.08
C GLY A 175 19.02 9.20 13.25
N ASN A 176 17.83 9.82 13.18
CA ASN A 176 16.84 9.75 14.26
C ASN A 176 15.92 8.51 14.21
N ILE A 177 16.10 7.63 13.22
CA ILE A 177 15.42 6.34 13.11
C ILE A 177 16.42 5.25 12.74
N GLN A 178 16.21 4.05 13.27
CA GLN A 178 17.03 2.89 12.93
C GLN A 178 16.79 2.46 11.47
N PRO A 179 17.83 2.00 10.73
CA PRO A 179 17.71 1.70 9.31
C PRO A 179 16.63 0.69 8.95
N HIS A 180 16.43 -0.37 9.75
CA HIS A 180 15.37 -1.35 9.52
C HIS A 180 13.97 -0.79 9.83
N GLY A 181 13.87 0.10 10.80
CA GLY A 181 12.63 0.79 11.15
C GLY A 181 12.18 1.78 10.08
N ALA A 182 13.15 2.44 9.44
CA ALA A 182 12.91 3.39 8.35
C ALA A 182 12.21 2.75 7.15
N LEU A 183 12.53 1.49 6.83
CA LEU A 183 11.99 0.75 5.69
C LEU A 183 10.56 0.23 5.93
N ASN A 184 10.13 0.09 7.18
CA ASN A 184 8.82 -0.48 7.50
C ASN A 184 7.72 0.60 7.56
N LEU A 185 7.17 0.96 6.40
CA LEU A 185 6.12 1.99 6.28
C LEU A 185 4.71 1.52 6.67
N SER A 186 4.52 0.26 7.06
CA SER A 186 3.18 -0.34 7.28
C SER A 186 2.28 0.49 8.22
N ALA A 187 2.84 0.99 9.32
CA ALA A 187 2.12 1.81 10.29
C ALA A 187 1.64 3.15 9.69
N ILE A 188 2.47 3.80 8.86
CA ILE A 188 2.13 5.07 8.22
C ILE A 188 1.14 4.85 7.09
N LEU A 189 1.34 3.83 6.26
CA LEU A 189 0.41 3.48 5.18
C LEU A 189 -0.97 3.08 5.72
N GLY A 190 -1.02 2.41 6.87
CA GLY A 190 -2.27 2.13 7.58
C GLY A 190 -2.99 3.40 8.02
N LEU A 191 -2.27 4.42 8.51
CA LEU A 191 -2.86 5.72 8.86
C LEU A 191 -3.36 6.47 7.63
N ILE A 192 -2.58 6.50 6.54
CA ILE A 192 -3.00 7.12 5.27
C ILE A 192 -4.26 6.45 4.72
N SER A 193 -4.31 5.12 4.77
CA SER A 193 -5.49 4.35 4.34
C SER A 193 -6.73 4.63 5.20
N ALA A 194 -6.53 4.99 6.47
CA ALA A 194 -7.59 5.43 7.38
C ALA A 194 -8.01 6.90 7.20
N GLY A 195 -7.43 7.61 6.21
CA GLY A 195 -7.76 9.01 5.91
C GLY A 195 -6.94 10.05 6.66
N VAL A 196 -5.85 9.65 7.31
CA VAL A 196 -4.90 10.58 7.93
C VAL A 196 -4.01 11.19 6.86
N ASP A 197 -3.89 12.51 6.83
CA ASP A 197 -3.22 13.21 5.74
C ASP A 197 -1.70 13.33 5.97
N LEU A 198 -0.91 13.03 4.94
CA LEU A 198 0.56 12.98 5.04
C LEU A 198 1.14 14.35 5.40
N GLU A 199 0.73 15.40 4.69
CA GLU A 199 1.32 16.73 4.80
C GLU A 199 0.84 17.49 6.03
N THR A 200 -0.44 17.32 6.40
CA THR A 200 -1.06 18.12 7.48
C THR A 200 -1.08 17.41 8.82
N ASP A 201 -1.12 16.08 8.87
CA ASP A 201 -1.16 15.32 10.12
C ASP A 201 0.17 14.61 10.43
N ILE A 202 0.72 13.86 9.48
CA ILE A 202 1.85 12.94 9.73
C ILE A 202 3.18 13.69 9.84
N LEU A 203 3.62 14.37 8.77
CA LEU A 203 4.94 15.00 8.71
C LEU A 203 5.15 16.08 9.79
N PRO A 204 4.19 16.98 10.08
CA PRO A 204 4.35 17.97 11.14
C PRO A 204 4.48 17.33 12.53
N THR A 205 3.73 16.26 12.79
CA THR A 205 3.79 15.54 14.06
C THR A 205 5.15 14.86 14.26
N ILE A 206 5.68 14.23 13.22
CA ILE A 206 7.02 13.61 13.24
C ILE A 206 8.08 14.69 13.50
N ARG A 207 8.07 15.81 12.77
CA ARG A 207 9.01 16.92 12.99
C ARG A 207 8.98 17.42 14.44
N ALA A 208 7.78 17.63 14.99
CA ALA A 208 7.63 18.12 16.36
C ALA A 208 8.14 17.11 17.41
N LYS A 209 7.92 15.82 17.20
CA LYS A 209 8.42 14.76 18.09
C LYS A 209 9.93 14.54 17.95
N ALA A 210 10.47 14.65 16.74
CA ALA A 210 11.88 14.47 16.45
C ALA A 210 12.77 15.43 17.23
N GLN A 211 12.33 16.68 17.43
CA GLN A 211 13.04 17.68 18.24
C GLN A 211 13.30 17.26 19.70
N ARG A 212 12.57 16.27 20.21
CA ARG A 212 12.66 15.80 21.60
C ARG A 212 13.32 14.42 21.72
N LEU A 213 13.80 13.87 20.61
CA LEU A 213 14.46 12.57 20.62
C LEU A 213 15.87 12.71 21.21
N SER A 214 16.18 11.87 22.20
CA SER A 214 17.54 11.70 22.72
C SER A 214 18.28 10.52 22.07
N ARG A 215 17.55 9.64 21.38
CA ARG A 215 18.09 8.46 20.70
C ARG A 215 17.24 8.11 19.47
N PRO A 216 17.81 7.38 18.48
CA PRO A 216 17.07 6.96 17.31
C PRO A 216 15.91 6.02 17.66
N VAL A 217 14.73 6.26 17.07
CA VAL A 217 13.56 5.40 17.26
C VAL A 217 13.68 4.10 16.48
N GLY A 218 13.04 3.04 16.99
CA GLY A 218 13.10 1.71 16.36
C GLY A 218 12.18 1.53 15.14
N SER A 219 11.08 2.28 15.06
CA SER A 219 10.13 2.18 13.94
C SER A 219 9.19 3.39 13.86
N TRP A 220 8.51 3.54 12.72
CA TRP A 220 7.47 4.56 12.55
C TRP A 220 6.26 4.38 13.49
N SER A 221 6.05 3.17 14.04
CA SER A 221 5.00 2.91 15.03
C SER A 221 5.13 3.77 16.28
N TYR A 222 6.33 4.26 16.61
CA TYR A 222 6.54 5.18 17.73
C TYR A 222 5.69 6.45 17.63
N PHE A 223 5.33 6.89 16.42
CA PHE A 223 4.60 8.13 16.20
C PHE A 223 3.08 7.96 16.08
N THR A 224 2.56 6.73 15.99
CA THR A 224 1.17 6.48 15.57
C THR A 224 0.14 7.14 16.48
N ASP A 225 0.34 7.08 17.80
CA ASP A 225 -0.62 7.64 18.75
C ASP A 225 -0.60 9.17 18.71
N ALA A 226 0.59 9.77 18.62
CA ALA A 226 0.73 11.21 18.47
C ALA A 226 0.10 11.72 17.16
N ILE A 227 0.25 10.95 16.08
CA ILE A 227 -0.35 11.28 14.78
C ILE A 227 -1.87 11.17 14.84
N ARG A 228 -2.41 10.12 15.45
CA ARG A 228 -3.86 9.97 15.66
C ARG A 228 -4.43 11.10 16.49
N ASP A 229 -3.74 11.50 17.57
CA ASP A 229 -4.14 12.63 18.39
C ASP A 229 -4.12 13.95 17.60
N ALA A 230 -3.09 14.18 16.80
CA ALA A 230 -2.99 15.38 15.95
C ALA A 230 -4.13 15.42 14.91
N HIS A 231 -4.39 14.30 14.25
CA HIS A 231 -5.50 14.14 13.31
C HIS A 231 -6.85 14.42 13.98
N ASN A 232 -7.11 13.79 15.13
CA ASN A 232 -8.35 13.98 15.88
C ASN A 232 -8.54 15.44 16.31
N ARG A 233 -7.48 16.11 16.77
CA ARG A 233 -7.52 17.54 17.10
C ARG A 233 -7.81 18.40 15.88
N ARG A 234 -7.22 18.09 14.71
CA ARG A 234 -7.51 18.81 13.46
C ARG A 234 -8.97 18.63 13.04
N VAL A 235 -9.48 17.40 13.10
CA VAL A 235 -10.88 17.10 12.77
C VAL A 235 -11.83 17.83 13.72
N GLN A 236 -11.56 17.81 15.03
CA GLN A 236 -12.35 18.54 16.02
C GLN A 236 -12.25 20.06 15.86
N ALA A 237 -11.06 20.61 15.59
CA ALA A 237 -10.90 22.03 15.31
C ALA A 237 -11.61 22.46 14.02
N GLY A 238 -11.74 21.54 13.06
CA GLY A 238 -12.52 21.73 11.84
C GLY A 238 -14.03 21.57 12.03
N GLN A 239 -14.49 20.92 13.10
CA GLN A 239 -15.92 20.81 13.43
C GLN A 239 -16.43 22.18 13.88
N GLY A 240 -17.25 22.81 13.03
CA GLY A 240 -17.82 24.15 13.26
C GLY A 240 -17.17 25.26 12.42
N ILE A 241 -16.08 24.98 11.70
CA ILE A 241 -15.58 25.89 10.66
C ILE A 241 -16.47 25.69 9.44
N ILE A 242 -17.20 26.74 9.05
CA ILE A 242 -17.90 26.79 7.76
C ILE A 242 -16.84 26.58 6.68
N LYS A 243 -16.81 25.40 6.07
CA LYS A 243 -15.94 25.09 4.94
C LYS A 243 -16.15 26.22 3.91
N PRO A 244 -15.12 26.97 3.49
CA PRO A 244 -15.30 27.92 2.41
C PRO A 244 -15.85 27.12 1.23
N SER A 245 -17.07 27.46 0.83
CA SER A 245 -17.76 26.85 -0.30
C SER A 245 -16.78 26.83 -1.48
N THR A 246 -16.43 25.65 -1.96
CA THR A 246 -15.76 25.49 -3.25
C THR A 246 -16.55 26.31 -4.28
N PRO A 247 -15.93 27.13 -5.15
CA PRO A 247 -16.66 28.08 -6.01
C PRO A 247 -17.59 27.43 -7.06
N GLU A 248 -17.75 26.11 -7.06
CA GLU A 248 -18.60 25.39 -8.01
C GLU A 248 -20.07 25.28 -7.57
N ALA A 249 -20.45 25.66 -6.35
CA ALA A 249 -21.77 25.29 -5.81
C ALA A 249 -22.63 26.46 -5.28
N ASP A 250 -22.58 27.65 -5.90
CA ASP A 250 -23.67 28.62 -5.69
C ASP A 250 -23.81 29.60 -6.88
N ASP A 251 -24.67 29.27 -7.85
CA ASP A 251 -24.99 30.12 -9.02
C ASP A 251 -25.37 31.56 -8.61
N LYS A 252 -25.94 31.73 -7.40
CA LYS A 252 -26.33 33.04 -6.85
C LYS A 252 -25.13 33.93 -6.55
N ARG A 253 -24.00 33.38 -6.08
CA ARG A 253 -22.78 34.14 -5.81
C ARG A 253 -22.09 34.61 -7.10
N TRP A 254 -22.05 33.76 -8.12
CA TRP A 254 -21.50 34.12 -9.42
C TRP A 254 -22.33 35.19 -10.13
N THR A 255 -23.66 35.13 -10.02
CA THR A 255 -24.55 36.12 -10.62
C THR A 255 -24.24 37.54 -10.12
N GLY A 256 -24.01 37.71 -8.82
CA GLY A 256 -23.62 39.02 -8.25
C GLY A 256 -22.25 39.50 -8.71
N ARG A 257 -21.26 38.60 -8.76
CA ARG A 257 -19.89 38.92 -9.21
C ARG A 257 -19.86 39.33 -10.68
N LEU A 258 -20.53 38.57 -11.55
CA LEU A 258 -20.61 38.86 -12.98
C LEU A 258 -21.42 40.12 -13.26
N LYS A 259 -22.46 40.42 -12.47
CA LYS A 259 -23.17 41.71 -12.58
C LYS A 259 -22.23 42.89 -12.34
N LEU A 260 -21.45 42.86 -11.25
CA LEU A 260 -20.49 43.91 -10.94
C LEU A 260 -19.36 44.00 -11.99
N ALA A 261 -18.91 42.86 -12.49
CA ALA A 261 -17.91 42.76 -13.55
C ALA A 261 -18.37 43.45 -14.85
N ARG A 262 -19.61 43.18 -15.27
CA ARG A 262 -20.25 43.78 -16.45
C ARG A 262 -20.45 45.28 -16.27
N GLU A 263 -20.95 45.70 -15.11
CA GLU A 263 -21.16 47.12 -14.78
C GLU A 263 -19.84 47.92 -14.81
N ARG A 264 -18.75 47.31 -14.33
CA ARG A 264 -17.44 47.98 -14.24
C ARG A 264 -16.51 47.68 -15.41
N LYS A 265 -16.93 46.85 -16.37
CA LYS A 265 -16.09 46.30 -17.47
C LYS A 265 -14.73 45.83 -16.96
N TYR A 266 -14.76 44.90 -16.02
CA TYR A 266 -13.59 44.53 -15.23
C TYR A 266 -13.51 43.02 -15.00
N TRP A 267 -12.31 42.46 -15.14
CA TRP A 267 -12.02 41.04 -14.93
C TRP A 267 -10.95 40.84 -13.85
N SER A 268 -11.21 39.94 -12.90
CA SER A 268 -10.27 39.58 -11.84
C SER A 268 -9.60 38.24 -12.14
N THR A 269 -8.42 38.27 -12.75
CA THR A 269 -7.65 37.06 -13.03
C THR A 269 -7.24 36.28 -11.77
N PRO A 270 -6.87 36.93 -10.65
CA PRO A 270 -6.57 36.23 -9.40
C PRO A 270 -7.76 35.47 -8.82
N GLU A 271 -8.97 36.00 -9.00
CA GLU A 271 -10.17 35.40 -8.40
C GLU A 271 -10.90 34.44 -9.34
N TRP A 272 -10.89 34.70 -10.65
CA TRP A 272 -11.76 34.03 -11.63
C TRP A 272 -10.98 33.29 -12.72
N GLY A 273 -9.65 33.31 -12.65
CA GLY A 273 -8.77 32.76 -13.67
C GLY A 273 -8.77 33.60 -14.95
N PRO A 274 -8.18 33.10 -16.04
CA PRO A 274 -8.17 33.76 -17.34
C PRO A 274 -9.58 34.12 -17.85
N MET A 275 -9.64 35.09 -18.77
CA MET A 275 -10.89 35.59 -19.36
C MET A 275 -11.75 34.48 -20.00
N PRO A 276 -13.07 34.71 -20.17
CA PRO A 276 -13.97 33.77 -20.83
C PRO A 276 -13.40 33.27 -22.17
N GLY A 277 -13.37 31.95 -22.36
CA GLY A 277 -12.85 31.32 -23.57
C GLY A 277 -11.35 31.00 -23.56
N LEU A 278 -10.59 31.46 -22.57
CA LEU A 278 -9.21 31.04 -22.33
C LEU A 278 -9.15 29.83 -21.38
N ASP A 279 -8.13 29.00 -21.56
CA ASP A 279 -7.93 27.81 -20.74
C ASP A 279 -7.62 28.19 -19.28
N GLY A 280 -8.27 27.53 -18.32
CA GLY A 280 -8.16 27.84 -16.89
C GLY A 280 -9.18 28.84 -16.31
N CYS A 281 -10.13 29.36 -17.11
CA CYS A 281 -11.24 30.15 -16.59
C CYS A 281 -12.12 29.32 -15.65
N ILE A 282 -12.30 29.74 -14.39
CA ILE A 282 -13.06 28.99 -13.38
C ILE A 282 -14.53 29.38 -13.29
N VAL A 283 -14.99 30.35 -14.09
CA VAL A 283 -16.38 30.78 -14.12
C VAL A 283 -17.24 29.74 -14.84
N PRO A 284 -18.38 29.29 -14.25
CA PRO A 284 -19.28 28.36 -14.92
C PRO A 284 -19.73 28.87 -16.30
N LYS A 285 -19.54 28.04 -17.34
CA LYS A 285 -19.89 28.37 -18.73
C LYS A 285 -21.37 28.76 -18.90
N SER A 286 -22.26 28.22 -18.05
CA SER A 286 -23.69 28.53 -18.05
C SER A 286 -24.02 29.99 -17.66
N LEU A 287 -23.11 30.70 -16.98
CA LEU A 287 -23.34 32.06 -16.48
C LEU A 287 -22.66 33.14 -17.32
N LEU A 288 -21.78 32.75 -18.25
CA LEU A 288 -21.05 33.63 -19.15
C LEU A 288 -21.92 34.03 -20.35
N SER A 289 -21.94 35.33 -20.65
CA SER A 289 -22.52 35.87 -21.87
C SER A 289 -21.45 35.96 -22.98
N PRO A 290 -21.82 35.92 -24.27
CA PRO A 290 -20.86 36.01 -25.37
C PRO A 290 -19.99 37.27 -25.38
N ASP A 291 -20.49 38.36 -24.78
CA ASP A 291 -19.79 39.65 -24.69
C ASP A 291 -18.98 39.83 -23.39
N ASP A 292 -19.02 38.86 -22.46
CA ASP A 292 -18.26 38.96 -21.21
C ASP A 292 -16.75 38.88 -21.49
N GLY A 293 -15.99 39.82 -20.93
CA GLY A 293 -14.55 39.95 -21.15
C GLY A 293 -14.15 40.79 -22.37
N LYS A 294 -15.10 41.19 -23.22
CA LYS A 294 -14.83 42.07 -24.37
C LYS A 294 -14.71 43.53 -23.92
N ASP A 295 -13.56 44.14 -24.20
CA ASP A 295 -13.21 45.52 -23.79
C ASP A 295 -13.21 45.72 -22.26
N TRP A 296 -12.88 44.68 -21.49
CA TRP A 296 -12.79 44.75 -20.03
C TRP A 296 -11.34 44.93 -19.57
N HIS A 297 -11.15 45.69 -18.50
CA HIS A 297 -9.84 45.86 -17.87
C HIS A 297 -9.49 44.65 -16.99
N GLU A 298 -8.28 44.10 -17.17
CA GLU A 298 -7.77 42.98 -16.39
C GLU A 298 -6.97 43.49 -15.18
N PHE A 299 -7.29 43.02 -13.98
CA PHE A 299 -6.44 43.25 -12.82
C PHE A 299 -5.56 42.04 -12.56
N LYS A 300 -4.25 42.27 -12.66
CA LYS A 300 -3.23 41.33 -12.21
C LYS A 300 -2.73 41.85 -10.87
N ALA A 301 -2.75 41.01 -9.83
CA ALA A 301 -2.17 41.39 -8.55
C ALA A 301 -0.71 41.83 -8.77
N ALA A 302 -0.31 42.97 -8.18
CA ALA A 302 1.07 43.45 -8.24
C ALA A 302 1.99 42.39 -7.64
N ALA A 303 3.03 42.02 -8.39
CA ALA A 303 4.04 41.03 -8.03
C ALA A 303 4.93 41.51 -6.86
#